data_AF-A0A838XUD9-F1
#
_entry.id   AF-A0A838XUD9-F1
#
_cell.length_a   1.000
_cell.length_b   1.000
_cell.length_c   1.000
_cell.angle_alpha   90.00
_cell.angle_beta   90.00
_cell.angle_gamma   90.00
#
_symmetry.space_group_name_H-M   'P 1'
#
loop_
_entity.id
_entity.type
_entity.pdbx_description
1 polymer ?
#
loop_
_entity_poly.entity_id
_entity_poly.type
_entity_poly.pdbx_seq_one_letter_code
_entity_poly.pdbx_strand_id
1 'polypeptide(L)' 'MFDLAFNDLNEILAMDGHGVYVWSVYSIAISIIVASFLIAKNRIKGVKRKIKIKNAPS' A
#
# COMPACT_ATOMS: atom_id res chain seq x y z
N MET A 1 22.61 -20.13 -3.30
CA MET A 1 21.57 -20.70 -2.42
C MET A 1 21.00 -19.54 -1.61
N PHE A 2 19.68 -19.38 -1.56
CA PHE A 2 19.09 -18.42 -0.63
C PHE A 2 19.11 -19.08 0.74
N ASP A 3 20.11 -18.73 1.57
CA ASP A 3 20.05 -19.02 3.00
C ASP A 3 19.01 -18.08 3.60
N LEU A 4 17.76 -18.54 3.60
CA LEU A 4 16.70 -17.84 4.30
C LEU A 4 17.01 -17.99 5.79
N ALA A 5 17.19 -16.86 6.49
CA ALA A 5 17.43 -16.83 7.93
C ALA A 5 16.23 -17.33 8.76
N PHE A 6 15.19 -17.85 8.11
CA PHE A 6 13.92 -18.24 8.70
C PHE A 6 13.44 -19.54 8.07
N ASN A 7 13.02 -20.49 8.89
CA ASN A 7 12.51 -21.78 8.45
C ASN A 7 10.99 -21.76 8.22
N ASP A 8 10.29 -20.81 8.85
CA ASP A 8 8.83 -20.75 8.84
C ASP A 8 8.27 -19.33 8.75
N LEU A 9 7.05 -19.21 8.20
CA LEU A 9 6.32 -17.94 8.14
C LEU A 9 5.99 -17.38 9.53
N ASN A 10 5.82 -18.26 10.52
CA ASN A 10 5.63 -17.85 11.91
C ASN A 10 6.89 -17.23 12.51
N GLU A 11 8.08 -17.69 12.12
CA GLU A 11 9.36 -17.15 12.58
C GLU A 11 9.58 -15.73 12.02
N ILE A 12 9.16 -15.51 10.77
CA ILE A 12 9.15 -14.20 10.10
C ILE A 12 8.14 -13.24 10.74
N LEU A 13 6.97 -13.74 11.17
CA LEU A 13 5.93 -12.92 11.79
C LEU A 13 6.21 -12.61 13.26
N ALA A 14 6.76 -13.57 14.00
CA ALA A 14 7.09 -13.41 15.41
C ALA A 14 8.40 -12.66 15.60
N MET A 15 9.37 -12.80 14.69
CA MET A 15 10.76 -12.30 14.78
C MET A 15 11.28 -12.33 16.22
N ASP A 16 11.32 -13.51 16.84
CA ASP A 16 11.79 -13.71 18.23
C ASP A 16 11.15 -12.73 19.25
N GLY A 17 9.87 -12.40 19.07
CA GLY A 17 9.12 -11.48 19.92
C GLY A 17 9.17 -10.01 19.48
N HIS A 18 10.00 -9.65 18.49
CA HIS A 18 10.11 -8.30 17.94
C HIS A 18 9.20 -8.04 16.74
N GLY A 19 8.59 -9.07 16.17
CA GLY A 19 7.85 -8.99 14.91
C GLY A 19 6.68 -8.01 14.98
N VAL A 20 5.99 -7.93 16.13
CA VAL A 20 4.86 -7.00 16.28
C VAL A 20 5.27 -5.54 16.06
N TYR A 21 6.46 -5.14 16.51
CA TYR A 21 6.96 -3.77 16.35
C TYR A 21 7.36 -3.51 14.90
N VAL A 22 8.07 -4.46 14.29
CA VAL A 22 8.51 -4.37 12.89
C VAL A 22 7.28 -4.26 11.99
N TRP A 23 6.38 -5.24 12.05
CA TRP A 23 5.18 -5.28 11.22
C TRP A 23 4.24 -4.10 11.46
N SER A 24 4.15 -3.57 12.68
CA SER A 24 3.36 -2.36 12.95
C SER A 24 3.90 -1.14 12.19
N VAL A 25 5.21 -0.90 12.24
CA VAL A 25 5.83 0.23 11.51
C VAL A 25 5.69 0.05 10.00
N TYR A 26 5.96 -1.15 9.50
CA TYR A 26 5.77 -1.46 8.08
C TYR A 26 4.31 -1.28 7.64
N SER A 27 3.35 -1.70 8.46
CA SER A 27 1.92 -1.56 8.17
C SER A 27 1.49 -0.09 8.12
N ILE A 28 2.00 0.75 9.02
CA ILE A 28 1.78 2.20 8.97
C ILE A 28 2.36 2.80 7.69
N ALA A 29 3.61 2.44 7.34
CA ALA A 29 4.25 2.94 6.12
C ALA A 29 3.49 2.54 4.85
N ILE A 30 3.10 1.26 4.74
CA ILE A 30 2.28 0.74 3.64
C ILE A 30 0.94 1.48 3.57
N SER A 31 0.30 1.70 4.71
CA SER A 31 -0.97 2.42 4.79
C SER A 31 -0.86 3.86 4.26
N ILE A 32 0.21 4.58 4.59
CA ILE A 32 0.47 5.93 4.08
C ILE A 32 0.66 5.93 2.56
N ILE A 33 1.43 4.97 2.03
CA ILE A 33 1.66 4.83 0.59
C ILE A 33 0.35 4.54 -0.14
N VAL A 34 -0.44 3.58 0.37
CA VAL A 34 -1.74 3.21 -0.19
C VAL A 34 -2.70 4.39 -0.15
N ALA A 35 -2.81 5.09 0.98
CA ALA A 35 -3.66 6.27 1.11
C ALA A 35 -3.28 7.36 0.11
N SER A 36 -1.98 7.65 -0.04
CA SER A 36 -1.46 8.62 -1.00
C SER A 36 -1.85 8.24 -2.43
N PHE A 37 -1.70 6.97 -2.78
CA PHE A 37 -2.08 6.46 -4.11
C PHE A 37 -3.59 6.55 -4.35
N LEU A 38 -4.41 6.22 -3.36
CA LEU A 38 -5.87 6.31 -3.44
C LEU A 38 -6.33 7.76 -3.64
N ILE A 39 -5.74 8.71 -2.90
CA ILE A 39 -6.01 10.15 -3.06
C ILE A 39 -5.66 10.59 -4.48
N ALA A 40 -4.45 10.27 -4.96
CA ALA A 40 -4.01 10.62 -6.31
C ALA A 40 -4.95 10.03 -7.37
N LYS A 41 -5.31 8.74 -7.25
CA LYS A 41 -6.24 8.05 -8.14
C LYS A 41 -7.61 8.72 -8.16
N ASN A 42 -8.13 9.12 -7.01
CA ASN A 42 -9.42 9.80 -6.90
C ASN A 42 -9.37 11.21 -7.53
N ARG A 43 -8.30 11.98 -7.34
CA ARG A 43 -8.11 13.28 -8.02
C ARG A 43 -8.09 13.11 -9.54
N ILE A 44 -7.33 12.14 -10.05
CA ILE A 44 -7.27 11.85 -11.49
C ILE A 44 -8.64 11.46 -12.04
N LYS A 45 -9.39 10.60 -11.33
CA LYS A 45 -10.77 10.24 -11.71
C LYS A 45 -11.68 11.47 -11.76
N GLY A 46 -11.58 12.37 -10.80
CA GLY A 46 -12.34 13.62 -10.77
C GLY A 46 -12.05 14.51 -11.98
N VAL A 47 -10.77 14.69 -12.32
CA VAL A 47 -10.35 15.46 -13.51
C VAL A 47 -10.82 14.78 -14.80
N LYS A 48 -10.62 13.47 -14.94
CA LYS A 48 -11.12 12.70 -16.10
C LYS A 48 -12.63 12.84 -16.29
N ARG A 49 -13.40 12.80 -15.21
CA ARG A 49 -14.86 12.98 -15.25
C ARG A 49 -15.24 14.38 -15.74
N LYS A 50 -14.56 15.42 -15.26
CA LYS A 50 -14.80 16.81 -15.71
C LYS A 50 -14.47 16.99 -17.20
N ILE A 51 -13.35 16.42 -17.67
CA ILE A 51 -12.96 16.46 -19.09
C ILE A 51 -13.98 15.73 -19.96
N LYS A 52 -14.44 14.54 -19.53
CA LYS A 52 -15.44 13.75 -20.28
C LYS A 52 -16.77 14.50 -20.43
N ILE A 53 -17.23 15.17 -19.37
CA ILE A 53 -18.47 15.98 -19.42
C ILE A 53 -18.30 17.16 -20.37
N LYS A 54 -17.15 17.85 -20.33
CA LYS A 54 -16.89 19.01 -21.19
C LYS A 54 -16.76 18.66 -22.68
N ASN A 55 -16.35 17.43 -23.01
CA ASN A 55 -16.19 16.95 -24.38
C ASN A 55 -17.36 16.07 -24.86
N ALA A 56 -18.47 16.00 -24.11
CA ALA A 56 -19.66 15.30 -24.60
C ALA A 56 -20.25 16.09 -25.78
N PRO A 57 -20.48 15.46 -26.95
CA PRO A 57 -21.12 16.13 -28.08
C PRO A 57 -22.55 16.53 -27.70
N SER A 58 -22.93 17.74 -28.10
CA SER A 58 -24.26 18.35 -27.91
C SER A 58 -25.37 17.55 -28.56
#